data_AF-A0A3N9WTY3-F1
#
_entry.id   AF-A0A3N9WTY3-F1
#
_cell.length_a   1.000
_cell.length_b   1.000
_cell.length_c   1.000
_cell.angle_alpha   90.00
_cell.angle_beta   90.00
_cell.angle_gamma   90.00
#
_symmetry.space_group_name_H-M   'P 1'
#
loop_
_entity.id
_entity.type
_entity.pdbx_description
1 polymer ?
#
loop_
_entity_poly.entity_id
_entity_poly.type
_entity_poly.pdbx_seq_one_letter_code
_entity_poly.pdbx_strand_id
1 'polypeptide(L)'
;MAAGAIPQPVLDAAEALAGGQAAAVTPTFSRKPTTRGPVAAAAENVITCSARAQYPHASTGGNGIPGSIDGKADSWCDAPIPYIGAQAELYQYVPGSGFFLVSVGSLNSGPGNKTYTGVAFTICQSVPNYYVTKGIHTYTAPGGYYPPSVTLTTQSPIVQVTC
;
A
#
# COMPACT_ATOMS: atom_id res chain seq x y z
N MET A 1 -15.67 -20.32 16.26
CA MET A 1 -15.81 -19.14 17.15
C MET A 1 -16.31 -18.00 16.29
N ALA A 2 -17.44 -17.38 16.64
CA ALA A 2 -17.99 -16.28 15.87
C ALA A 2 -16.95 -15.15 15.80
N ALA A 3 -16.71 -14.60 14.61
CA ALA A 3 -15.93 -13.38 14.46
C ALA A 3 -16.63 -12.29 15.28
N GLY A 4 -16.11 -12.02 16.49
CA GLY A 4 -16.58 -10.92 17.29
C GLY A 4 -16.46 -9.65 16.45
N ALA A 5 -17.53 -8.86 16.37
CA ALA A 5 -17.48 -7.60 15.67
C ALA A 5 -16.29 -6.78 16.19
N ILE A 6 -15.49 -6.23 15.27
CA ILE A 6 -14.36 -5.37 15.62
C ILE A 6 -14.92 -4.23 16.50
N PRO A 7 -14.35 -3.97 17.70
CA PRO A 7 -14.88 -2.97 18.60
C PRO A 7 -14.92 -1.57 17.96
N GLN A 8 -15.98 -0.81 18.21
CA GLN A 8 -16.15 0.53 17.64
C GLN A 8 -14.95 1.47 17.84
N PRO A 9 -14.29 1.51 19.04
CA PRO A 9 -13.11 2.35 19.21
C PRO A 9 -11.93 1.99 18.29
N VAL A 10 -11.86 0.73 17.84
CA VAL A 10 -10.85 0.29 16.87
C VAL A 10 -11.21 0.78 15.48
N LEU A 11 -12.49 0.70 15.10
CA LEU A 11 -12.99 1.22 13.83
C LEU A 11 -12.74 2.73 13.72
N ASP A 12 -13.11 3.49 14.75
CA ASP A 12 -12.94 4.95 14.79
C ASP A 12 -11.45 5.35 14.69
N ALA A 13 -10.57 4.62 15.41
CA ALA A 13 -9.13 4.87 15.36
C ALA A 13 -8.52 4.55 13.99
N ALA A 14 -9.01 3.52 13.29
CA ALA A 14 -8.54 3.20 11.95
C ALA A 14 -9.03 4.21 10.90
N GLU A 15 -10.25 4.73 11.05
CA GLU A 15 -10.77 5.80 10.21
C GLU A 15 -9.94 7.09 10.39
N ALA A 16 -9.64 7.44 11.64
CA ALA A 16 -8.75 8.55 11.96
C ALA A 16 -7.34 8.36 11.37
N LEU A 17 -6.78 7.14 11.44
CA LEU A 17 -5.48 6.81 10.85
C LEU A 17 -5.46 6.91 9.31
N ALA A 18 -6.58 6.55 8.66
CA ALA A 18 -6.72 6.59 7.22
C ALA A 18 -6.76 8.02 6.68
N GLY A 19 -7.18 9.00 7.50
CA GLY A 19 -7.29 10.40 7.08
C GLY A 19 -8.16 10.59 5.82
N GLY A 20 -9.12 9.69 5.58
CA GLY A 20 -9.97 9.65 4.38
C GLY A 20 -9.43 8.86 3.19
N GLN A 21 -8.26 8.20 3.30
CA GLN A 21 -7.63 7.41 2.23
C GLN A 21 -7.58 5.92 2.62
N ALA A 22 -8.74 5.27 2.70
CA ALA A 22 -8.86 3.86 3.11
C ALA A 22 -8.88 2.85 1.94
N ALA A 23 -8.87 3.31 0.69
CA ALA A 23 -9.13 2.48 -0.48
C ALA A 23 -7.93 2.36 -1.43
N ALA A 24 -7.95 1.34 -2.29
CA ALA A 24 -7.08 1.27 -3.46
C ALA A 24 -7.35 2.51 -4.34
N VAL A 25 -6.29 3.30 -4.58
CA VAL A 25 -6.35 4.47 -5.46
C VAL A 25 -5.65 4.12 -6.76
N THR A 26 -6.27 4.50 -7.88
CA THR A 26 -5.76 4.26 -9.22
C THR A 26 -5.27 5.57 -9.82
N PRO A 27 -4.00 5.97 -9.63
CA PRO A 27 -3.48 7.15 -10.28
C PRO A 27 -3.30 6.89 -11.78
N THR A 28 -3.66 7.89 -12.57
CA THR A 28 -3.54 7.86 -14.04
C THR A 28 -2.58 8.93 -14.52
N PHE A 29 -1.73 8.58 -15.48
CA PHE A 29 -0.86 9.51 -16.19
C PHE A 29 -1.36 9.68 -17.61
N SER A 30 -1.72 10.90 -17.99
CA SER A 30 -2.17 11.21 -19.35
C SER A 30 -1.04 11.85 -20.16
N ARG A 31 -0.95 11.51 -21.44
CA ARG A 31 0.02 12.15 -22.32
C ARG A 31 -0.28 13.64 -22.47
N LYS A 32 0.73 14.49 -22.34
CA LYS A 32 0.60 15.93 -22.61
C LYS A 32 0.31 16.13 -24.10
N PRO A 33 -0.71 16.94 -24.47
CA PRO A 33 -0.96 17.28 -25.87
C PRO A 33 0.28 17.95 -26.45
N THR A 34 0.88 17.38 -27.50
CA THR A 34 1.93 18.04 -28.26
C THR A 34 1.33 18.62 -29.53
N THR A 35 1.62 19.88 -29.83
CA THR A 35 1.17 20.62 -31.03
C THR A 35 1.78 20.12 -32.36
N ARG A 36 2.58 19.04 -32.34
CA ARG A 36 3.39 18.59 -33.48
C ARG A 36 2.88 17.26 -34.05
N GLY A 37 1.80 17.33 -34.84
CA GLY A 37 1.34 16.27 -35.76
C GLY A 37 0.93 14.92 -35.14
N PRO A 38 0.33 14.01 -35.93
CA PRO A 38 -0.08 12.70 -35.44
C PRO A 38 1.16 11.88 -35.10
N VAL A 39 1.38 11.61 -33.81
CA VAL A 39 2.40 10.66 -33.37
C VAL A 39 1.90 9.26 -33.70
N ALA A 40 2.74 8.48 -34.38
CA ALA A 40 2.46 7.09 -34.74
C ALA A 40 1.91 6.30 -33.54
N ALA A 41 0.82 5.57 -33.80
CA ALA A 41 0.09 4.77 -32.84
C ALA A 41 0.97 3.69 -32.20
N ALA A 42 1.21 3.76 -30.88
CA ALA A 42 1.65 2.63 -30.05
C ALA A 42 1.76 2.94 -28.54
N ALA A 43 1.94 4.20 -28.10
CA ALA A 43 1.99 4.52 -26.67
C ALA A 43 0.58 4.76 -26.14
N GLU A 44 0.14 3.96 -25.16
CA GLU A 44 -1.15 4.12 -24.48
C GLU A 44 -1.35 5.58 -24.06
N ASN A 45 -2.47 6.19 -24.46
CA ASN A 45 -2.74 7.61 -24.19
C ASN A 45 -2.82 7.91 -22.68
N VAL A 46 -3.08 6.88 -21.87
CA VAL A 46 -3.19 6.92 -20.42
C VAL A 46 -2.46 5.70 -19.84
N ILE A 47 -1.57 5.93 -18.88
CA ILE A 47 -0.95 4.88 -18.06
C ILE A 47 -1.70 4.81 -16.75
N THR A 48 -2.15 3.61 -16.37
CA THR A 48 -2.91 3.36 -15.15
C THR A 48 -2.02 2.61 -14.15
N CYS A 49 -1.77 3.24 -13.01
CA CYS A 49 -1.07 2.61 -11.92
C CYS A 49 -2.05 2.19 -10.82
N SER A 50 -1.67 1.17 -10.05
CA SER A 50 -2.49 0.56 -9.03
C SER A 50 -1.67 0.34 -7.77
N ALA A 51 -2.29 0.65 -6.64
CA ALA A 51 -1.70 0.56 -5.32
C ALA A 51 -2.64 -0.15 -4.36
N ARG A 52 -2.09 -0.97 -3.46
CA ARG A 52 -2.85 -1.51 -2.33
C ARG A 52 -1.96 -1.81 -1.13
N ALA A 53 -2.52 -1.66 0.06
CA ALA A 53 -2.02 -2.27 1.27
C ALA A 53 -2.74 -3.62 1.47
N GLN A 54 -1.99 -4.68 1.68
CA GLN A 54 -2.55 -5.99 2.00
C GLN A 54 -2.93 -6.06 3.48
N TYR A 55 -3.82 -6.98 3.79
CA TYR A 55 -4.20 -7.28 5.17
C TYR A 55 -3.01 -7.82 5.98
N PRO A 56 -2.81 -7.34 7.22
CA PRO A 56 -1.87 -7.96 8.14
C PRO A 56 -2.22 -9.43 8.35
N HIS A 57 -1.20 -10.29 8.36
CA HIS A 57 -1.37 -11.71 8.65
C HIS A 57 -0.20 -12.24 9.47
N ALA A 58 -0.43 -13.34 10.18
CA ALA A 58 0.64 -14.09 10.81
C ALA A 58 1.54 -14.69 9.72
N SER A 59 2.83 -14.40 9.80
CA SER A 59 3.82 -14.95 8.89
C SER A 59 4.07 -16.41 9.24
N THR A 60 3.70 -17.31 8.33
CA THR A 60 3.79 -18.77 8.49
C THR A 60 5.05 -19.39 7.84
N GLY A 61 6.03 -18.56 7.46
CA GLY A 61 7.34 -19.03 6.97
C GLY A 61 7.45 -19.27 5.46
N GLY A 62 6.41 -18.99 4.67
CA GLY A 62 6.48 -19.09 3.21
C GLY A 62 7.12 -17.87 2.52
N ASN A 63 7.00 -16.68 3.12
CA ASN A 63 7.44 -15.39 2.55
C ASN A 63 7.80 -14.34 3.63
N GLY A 64 8.04 -14.76 4.88
CA GLY A 64 8.24 -13.86 6.02
C GLY A 64 8.94 -14.52 7.20
N ILE A 65 9.21 -13.75 8.26
CA ILE A 65 9.89 -14.22 9.48
C ILE A 65 8.89 -15.06 10.30
N PRO A 66 9.16 -16.35 10.58
CA PRO A 66 8.29 -17.14 11.45
C PRO A 66 8.12 -16.47 12.82
N GLY A 67 6.90 -16.47 13.37
CA GLY A 67 6.60 -15.81 14.65
C GLY A 67 6.46 -14.28 14.56
N SER A 68 6.24 -13.75 13.35
CA SER A 68 5.96 -12.33 13.13
C SER A 68 4.59 -12.11 12.49
N ILE A 69 4.12 -10.87 12.54
CA ILE A 69 2.99 -10.38 11.76
C ILE A 69 3.57 -9.52 10.65
N ASP A 70 3.12 -9.74 9.42
CA ASP A 70 3.58 -8.98 8.27
C ASP A 70 2.46 -8.22 7.58
N GLY A 71 2.80 -7.01 7.13
CA GLY A 71 1.98 -6.15 6.31
C GLY A 71 2.71 -5.83 5.00
N LYS A 72 1.97 -5.83 3.88
CA LYS A 72 2.54 -5.62 2.54
C LYS A 72 1.91 -4.44 1.84
N ALA A 73 2.67 -3.75 1.01
CA ALA A 73 2.19 -2.69 0.13
C ALA A 73 2.63 -2.99 -1.30
N ASP A 74 1.68 -3.16 -2.22
CA ASP A 74 1.94 -3.46 -3.63
C ASP A 74 1.73 -2.22 -4.50
N SER A 75 2.66 -1.98 -5.42
CA SER A 75 2.59 -0.93 -6.44
C SER A 75 2.88 -1.52 -7.83
N TRP A 76 2.06 -1.23 -8.83
CA TRP A 76 2.31 -1.63 -10.23
C TRP A 76 1.60 -0.70 -11.22
N CYS A 77 1.93 -0.82 -12.51
CA CYS A 77 1.27 -0.10 -13.60
C CYS A 77 1.01 -1.03 -14.79
N ASP A 78 0.04 -0.68 -15.63
CA ASP A 78 -0.26 -1.37 -16.90
C ASP A 78 0.83 -1.17 -17.96
N ALA A 79 1.53 -0.03 -17.92
CA ALA A 79 2.66 0.29 -18.79
C ALA A 79 3.99 0.48 -18.03
N PRO A 80 5.15 0.32 -18.69
CA PRO A 80 6.45 0.62 -18.09
C PRO A 80 6.60 2.10 -17.73
N ILE A 81 7.03 2.37 -16.50
CA ILE A 81 7.38 3.73 -16.07
C ILE A 81 8.81 3.80 -15.48
N PRO A 82 9.46 4.97 -15.52
CA PRO A 82 10.82 5.16 -15.00
C PRO A 82 11.03 4.76 -13.55
N TYR A 83 10.00 4.89 -12.70
CA TYR A 83 10.13 4.60 -11.28
C TYR A 83 8.80 4.20 -10.66
N ILE A 84 8.82 3.07 -9.94
CA ILE A 84 7.79 2.62 -9.01
C ILE A 84 8.44 2.43 -7.65
N GLY A 85 7.81 2.94 -6.59
CA GLY A 85 8.17 2.72 -5.20
C GLY A 85 7.01 2.15 -4.39
N ALA A 86 7.33 1.23 -3.47
CA ALA A 86 6.39 0.65 -2.53
C ALA A 86 7.05 0.51 -1.15
N GLN A 87 6.44 1.09 -0.13
CA GLN A 87 6.81 0.93 1.27
C GLN A 87 5.57 0.55 2.08
N ALA A 88 5.73 -0.42 2.97
CA ALA A 88 4.68 -0.78 3.92
C ALA A 88 5.03 -0.23 5.30
N GLU A 89 4.00 0.13 6.05
CA GLU A 89 4.05 0.47 7.46
C GLU A 89 3.02 -0.39 8.18
N LEU A 90 3.38 -0.92 9.34
CA LEU A 90 2.50 -1.76 10.15
C LEU A 90 2.13 -1.01 11.42
N TYR A 91 0.84 -0.96 11.69
CA TYR A 91 0.26 -0.29 12.86
C TYR A 91 -0.47 -1.28 13.75
N GLN A 92 -0.32 -1.13 15.06
CA GLN A 92 -1.02 -1.91 16.09
C GLN A 92 -1.93 -0.99 16.90
N TYR A 93 -3.15 -1.43 17.17
CA TYR A 93 -4.07 -0.73 18.06
C TYR A 93 -3.66 -0.90 19.53
N VAL A 94 -3.53 0.21 20.24
CA VAL A 94 -3.29 0.28 21.67
C VAL A 94 -4.56 0.83 22.34
N PRO A 95 -5.22 0.05 23.24
CA PRO A 95 -6.44 0.49 23.91
C PRO A 95 -6.27 1.84 24.61
N GLY A 96 -7.21 2.76 24.36
CA GLY A 96 -7.19 4.12 24.95
C GLY A 96 -6.21 5.08 24.29
N SER A 97 -5.43 4.65 23.29
CA SER A 97 -4.43 5.50 22.63
C SER A 97 -4.46 5.44 21.09
N GLY A 98 -5.14 4.46 20.49
CA GLY A 98 -5.33 4.36 19.03
C GLY A 98 -4.24 3.53 18.34
N PHE A 99 -4.07 3.70 17.03
CA PHE A 99 -3.08 2.96 16.26
C PHE A 99 -1.68 3.59 16.32
N PHE A 100 -0.68 2.78 16.68
CA PHE A 100 0.73 3.16 16.72
C PHE A 100 1.53 2.44 15.66
N LEU A 101 2.47 3.15 15.04
CA LEU A 101 3.43 2.57 14.11
C LEU A 101 4.34 1.61 14.88
N VAL A 102 4.30 0.32 14.52
CA VAL A 102 5.13 -0.72 15.13
C VAL A 102 6.26 -1.20 14.23
N SER A 103 6.15 -0.95 12.92
CA SER A 103 7.21 -1.32 11.97
C SER A 103 7.10 -0.55 10.66
N VAL A 104 8.24 -0.27 10.05
CA VAL A 104 8.35 0.31 8.70
C VAL A 104 9.18 -0.63 7.84
N GLY A 105 8.63 -1.02 6.71
CA GLY A 105 9.32 -1.81 5.70
C GLY A 105 10.33 -0.98 4.94
N SER A 106 11.41 -1.62 4.47
CA SER A 106 12.32 -0.98 3.51
C SER A 106 11.56 -0.61 2.24
N LEU A 107 11.91 0.54 1.67
CA LEU A 107 11.39 0.95 0.36
C LEU A 107 11.88 -0.03 -0.70
N ASN A 108 10.95 -0.76 -1.30
CA ASN A 108 11.23 -1.57 -2.49
C ASN A 108 10.90 -0.73 -3.72
N SER A 109 11.90 -0.49 -4.58
CA SER A 109 11.72 0.42 -5.72
C SER A 109 12.64 0.12 -6.89
N GLY A 110 12.25 0.65 -8.05
CA GLY A 110 13.05 0.59 -9.26
C GLY A 110 12.26 0.98 -10.51
N PRO A 111 12.90 0.95 -11.69
CA PRO A 111 12.19 1.09 -12.94
C PRO A 111 11.30 -0.13 -13.15
N GLY A 112 10.07 0.03 -13.63
CA GLY A 112 9.30 -1.17 -13.87
C GLY A 112 7.97 -1.04 -14.55
N ASN A 113 7.59 -2.20 -15.06
CA ASN A 113 6.29 -2.65 -15.52
C ASN A 113 5.82 -3.88 -14.70
N LYS A 114 6.42 -4.07 -13.51
CA LYS A 114 6.19 -5.20 -12.61
C LYS A 114 5.69 -4.71 -11.27
N THR A 115 5.17 -5.64 -10.46
CA THR A 115 4.76 -5.32 -9.09
C THR A 115 5.97 -5.19 -8.16
N TYR A 116 5.98 -4.10 -7.41
CA TYR A 116 6.90 -3.87 -6.30
C TYR A 116 6.13 -4.03 -4.99
N THR A 117 6.67 -4.85 -4.10
CA THR A 117 6.07 -5.14 -2.80
C THR A 117 7.02 -4.69 -1.69
N GLY A 118 6.61 -3.71 -0.91
CA GLY A 118 7.23 -3.37 0.37
C GLY A 118 6.65 -4.23 1.49
N VAL A 119 7.46 -4.64 2.47
CA VAL A 119 7.02 -5.51 3.58
C VAL A 119 7.51 -4.98 4.91
N ALA A 120 6.60 -4.84 5.87
CA ALA A 120 6.88 -4.46 7.26
C ALA A 120 6.53 -5.62 8.19
N PHE A 121 7.31 -5.82 9.26
CA PHE A 121 7.15 -6.93 10.20
C PHE A 121 7.17 -6.47 11.65
N THR A 122 6.31 -7.03 12.49
CA THR A 122 6.42 -6.91 13.96
C THR A 122 6.37 -8.28 14.62
N ILE A 123 6.90 -8.39 15.84
CA ILE A 123 6.87 -9.64 16.61
C ILE A 123 5.42 -9.99 16.92
N CYS A 124 5.03 -11.25 16.69
CA CYS A 124 3.71 -11.67 17.08
C CYS A 124 3.59 -11.79 18.60
N GLN A 125 2.54 -11.20 19.14
CA GLN A 125 2.19 -11.30 20.55
C GLN A 125 1.14 -12.39 20.67
N SER A 126 1.32 -13.37 21.56
CA SER A 126 0.40 -14.52 21.77
C SER A 126 -0.98 -14.14 22.35
N VAL A 127 -1.43 -12.94 22.06
CA VAL A 127 -2.69 -12.32 22.46
C VAL A 127 -3.31 -11.66 21.22
N PRO A 128 -4.63 -11.81 21.00
CA PRO A 128 -5.29 -11.21 19.85
C PRO A 128 -5.13 -9.68 19.86
N ASN A 129 -4.59 -9.13 18.77
CA ASN A 129 -4.40 -7.70 18.59
C ASN A 129 -4.95 -7.25 17.23
N TYR A 130 -5.32 -5.98 17.13
CA TYR A 130 -5.81 -5.39 15.88
C TYR A 130 -4.68 -4.67 15.16
N TYR A 131 -4.53 -4.98 13.88
CA TYR A 131 -3.50 -4.42 13.03
C TYR A 131 -4.10 -3.80 11.78
N VAL A 132 -3.36 -2.83 11.25
CA VAL A 132 -3.60 -2.19 9.97
C VAL A 132 -2.25 -2.04 9.27
N THR A 133 -2.25 -2.24 7.95
CA THR A 133 -1.09 -1.90 7.10
C THR A 133 -1.39 -0.60 6.37
N LYS A 134 -0.45 0.35 6.41
CA LYS A 134 -0.43 1.48 5.49
C LYS A 134 0.58 1.24 4.39
N GLY A 135 0.21 1.53 3.16
CA GLY A 135 1.11 1.51 2.01
C GLY A 135 1.44 2.92 1.57
N ILE A 136 2.72 3.21 1.35
CA ILE A 136 3.19 4.45 0.73
C ILE A 136 3.70 4.09 -0.67
N HIS A 137 3.11 4.72 -1.69
CA HIS A 137 3.32 4.37 -3.08
C HIS A 137 3.74 5.60 -3.87
N THR A 138 4.82 5.47 -4.64
CA THR A 138 5.35 6.55 -5.47
C THR A 138 5.50 6.08 -6.90
N TYR A 139 5.01 6.89 -7.83
CA TYR A 139 5.07 6.63 -9.26
C TYR A 139 5.66 7.86 -9.97
N THR A 140 6.58 7.65 -10.90
CA THR A 140 7.12 8.72 -11.75
C THR A 140 6.83 8.40 -13.19
N ALA A 141 6.11 9.28 -13.87
CA ALA A 141 5.67 9.07 -15.24
C ALA A 141 6.83 9.20 -16.24
N PRO A 142 6.73 8.57 -17.42
CA PRO A 142 7.66 8.84 -18.52
C PRO A 142 7.61 10.30 -18.98
N GLY A 143 8.66 10.74 -19.69
CA GLY A 143 8.69 12.07 -20.31
C GLY A 143 7.48 12.28 -21.24
N GLY A 144 6.83 13.43 -21.12
CA GLY A 144 5.64 13.77 -21.92
C GLY A 144 4.30 13.35 -21.33
N TYR A 145 4.25 12.85 -20.08
CA TYR A 145 3.01 12.57 -19.35
C TYR A 145 2.77 13.58 -18.20
N TYR A 146 1.53 13.66 -17.72
CA TYR A 146 1.12 14.46 -16.55
C TYR A 146 0.10 13.68 -15.70
N PRO A 147 0.16 13.78 -14.35
CA PRO A 147 1.20 14.44 -13.56
C PRO A 147 2.58 13.77 -13.72
N PRO A 148 3.71 14.47 -13.49
CA PRO A 148 5.04 13.88 -13.66
C PRO A 148 5.37 12.85 -12.56
N SER A 149 4.74 12.98 -11.39
CA SER A 149 4.84 12.04 -10.30
C SER A 149 3.58 12.08 -9.44
N VAL A 150 3.25 10.95 -8.83
CA VAL A 150 2.19 10.83 -7.83
C VAL A 150 2.74 10.06 -6.66
N THR A 151 2.51 10.58 -5.45
CA THR A 151 2.62 9.82 -4.22
C THR A 151 1.24 9.70 -3.60
N LEU A 152 0.88 8.50 -3.18
CA LEU A 152 -0.38 8.23 -2.50
C LEU A 152 -0.17 7.25 -1.36
N THR A 153 -1.13 7.25 -0.44
CA THR A 153 -1.17 6.33 0.68
C THR A 153 -2.40 5.44 0.60
N THR A 154 -2.24 4.15 0.87
CA THR A 154 -3.37 3.22 1.03
C THR A 154 -3.39 2.65 2.45
N GLN A 155 -4.54 2.12 2.86
CA GLN A 155 -4.69 1.45 4.15
C GLN A 155 -5.46 0.15 3.96
N SER A 156 -5.04 -0.94 4.60
CA SER A 156 -5.82 -2.17 4.63
C SER A 156 -6.93 -2.08 5.69
N PRO A 157 -8.06 -2.77 5.51
CA PRO A 157 -9.01 -2.92 6.59
C PRO A 157 -8.39 -3.59 7.82
N ILE A 158 -8.99 -3.29 8.98
CA ILE A 158 -8.54 -3.79 10.27
C ILE A 158 -8.67 -5.31 10.30
N VAL A 159 -7.61 -5.98 10.76
CA VAL A 159 -7.63 -7.42 11.00
C VAL A 159 -7.21 -7.69 12.43
N GLN A 160 -8.00 -8.52 13.11
CA GLN A 160 -7.56 -9.13 14.36
C GLN A 160 -6.62 -10.29 14.01
N VAL A 161 -5.35 -10.17 14.39
CA VAL A 161 -4.36 -11.23 14.17
C VAL A 161 -4.08 -11.90 15.52
N THR A 162 -4.03 -13.22 15.49
CA THR A 162 -3.63 -14.04 16.64
C THR A 162 -2.59 -15.03 16.15
N CYS A 163 -1.44 -15.00 16.81
CA CYS A 163 -0.54 -16.13 16.92
C CYS A 163 -0.44 -16.46 18.43
#